data_AF-A0A0Q6WDQ6-F1
#
_entry.id   AF-A0A0Q6WDQ6-F1
#
_cell.length_a   1.000
_cell.length_b   1.000
_cell.length_c   1.000
_cell.angle_alpha   90.00
_cell.angle_beta   90.00
_cell.angle_gamma   90.00
#
_symmetry.space_group_name_H-M   'P 1'
#
loop_
_entity.id
_entity.type
_entity.pdbx_description
1 polymer ?
#
loop_
_entity_poly.entity_id
_entity_poly.type
_entity_poly.pdbx_seq_one_letter_code
_entity_poly.pdbx_strand_id
1 'polypeptide(L)'
;MKALLALAAAAAVVAGLWWTQRGDAVPVAATARPASPGALAQAPSASASSPAGPLPAATAAVEPAAVASLGSAPPAQALRTLIRCHAADSCRLTRGEGLDEHFEVVRLLLEQLDRLTAHGSPADQAAWARELLAFPDGHVQAAALALAARLPPSAETAAAAVAALGRTYDAVLLAKAYPVLQQWQQLGLSSGYDDMFVGLVHTGGWQAAQSVAENVGPFLNAGNVGRFEQVARQLQPGARQQALLRSLRDYQLQHAGG
;
A
#
# COMPACT_ATOMS: atom_id res chain seq x y z
N MET A 1 13.76 -48.49 -1.71
CA MET A 1 13.28 -47.28 -1.01
C MET A 1 13.93 -45.96 -1.49
N LYS A 2 14.55 -45.89 -2.69
CA LYS A 2 15.11 -44.64 -3.25
C LYS A 2 14.29 -44.05 -4.41
N ALA A 3 13.35 -44.81 -4.97
CA ALA A 3 12.53 -44.39 -6.11
C ALA A 3 11.26 -43.60 -5.73
N LEU A 4 10.82 -43.65 -4.46
CA LEU A 4 9.60 -42.97 -4.00
C LEU A 4 9.82 -41.50 -3.62
N LEU A 5 11.06 -41.03 -3.51
CA LEU A 5 11.39 -39.64 -3.17
C LEU A 5 11.49 -38.71 -4.40
N ALA A 6 11.54 -39.25 -5.62
CA ALA A 6 11.67 -38.44 -6.83
C ALA A 6 10.33 -37.89 -7.36
N LEU A 7 9.19 -38.48 -6.96
CA LEU A 7 7.87 -38.11 -7.47
C LEU A 7 7.21 -36.95 -6.69
N ALA A 8 7.69 -36.61 -5.50
CA ALA A 8 7.16 -35.48 -4.73
C ALA A 8 7.69 -34.10 -5.20
N ALA A 9 8.82 -34.06 -5.90
CA ALA A 9 9.43 -32.80 -6.36
C ALA A 9 8.77 -32.22 -7.64
N ALA A 10 8.05 -33.03 -8.41
CA ALA A 10 7.44 -32.60 -9.68
C ALA A 10 6.05 -31.95 -9.51
N ALA A 11 5.36 -32.16 -8.40
CA ALA A 11 4.02 -31.60 -8.17
C ALA A 11 4.04 -30.14 -7.68
N ALA A 12 5.16 -29.67 -7.10
CA ALA A 12 5.27 -28.31 -6.57
C ALA A 12 5.50 -27.22 -7.64
N VAL A 13 5.94 -27.61 -8.85
CA VAL A 13 6.26 -26.63 -9.92
C VAL A 13 5.02 -26.29 -10.76
N VAL A 14 4.00 -27.15 -10.80
CA VAL A 14 2.80 -26.93 -11.63
C VAL A 14 1.78 -26.01 -10.92
N ALA A 15 1.78 -25.95 -9.58
CA ALA A 15 0.86 -25.09 -8.83
C ALA A 15 1.24 -23.59 -8.85
N GLY A 16 2.51 -23.25 -9.12
CA GLY A 16 2.99 -21.85 -9.14
C GLY A 16 2.70 -21.08 -10.44
N LEU A 17 2.37 -21.77 -11.53
CA LEU A 17 2.18 -21.17 -12.86
C LEU A 17 0.73 -20.80 -13.18
N TRP A 18 -0.23 -21.13 -12.31
CA TRP A 18 -1.65 -20.90 -12.60
C TRP A 18 -2.19 -19.54 -12.13
N TRP A 19 -1.41 -18.75 -11.39
CA TRP A 19 -1.91 -17.48 -10.84
C TRP A 19 -1.64 -16.25 -11.73
N THR A 20 -0.76 -16.34 -12.73
CA THR A 20 -0.37 -15.18 -13.54
C THR A 20 -1.26 -14.94 -14.78
N GLN A 21 -2.41 -15.63 -14.93
CA GLN A 21 -3.17 -15.64 -16.19
C GLN A 21 -4.67 -15.31 -16.07
N ARG A 22 -5.08 -14.45 -15.12
CA ARG A 22 -6.40 -13.82 -15.11
C ARG A 22 -6.30 -12.30 -15.07
N GLY A 23 -5.99 -11.73 -16.24
CA GLY A 23 -6.22 -10.33 -16.54
C GLY A 23 -7.28 -10.24 -17.63
N ASP A 24 -8.55 -10.48 -17.28
CA ASP A 24 -9.66 -10.23 -18.20
C ASP A 24 -9.95 -8.73 -18.20
N ALA A 25 -9.77 -8.14 -19.39
CA ALA A 25 -10.11 -6.77 -19.70
C ALA A 25 -11.63 -6.57 -19.52
N VAL A 26 -12.00 -5.65 -18.62
CA VAL A 26 -13.38 -5.15 -18.53
C VAL A 26 -13.59 -4.12 -19.64
N PRO A 27 -14.52 -4.33 -20.58
CA PRO A 27 -14.88 -3.32 -21.56
C PRO A 27 -15.61 -2.17 -20.85
N VAL A 28 -15.02 -0.97 -20.87
CA VAL A 28 -15.68 0.26 -20.44
C VAL A 28 -16.74 0.61 -21.48
N ALA A 29 -17.99 0.31 -21.15
CA ALA A 29 -19.15 0.78 -21.92
C ALA A 29 -19.29 2.30 -21.71
N ALA A 30 -18.88 3.07 -22.71
CA ALA A 30 -19.13 4.50 -22.81
C ALA A 30 -20.65 4.76 -22.82
N THR A 31 -21.17 5.30 -21.73
CA THR A 31 -22.54 5.81 -21.67
C THR A 31 -22.53 7.27 -22.12
N ALA A 32 -23.17 7.51 -23.26
CA ALA A 32 -23.37 8.83 -23.85
C ALA A 32 -24.22 9.72 -22.92
N ARG A 33 -23.76 10.96 -22.74
CA ARG A 33 -24.41 12.02 -21.98
C ARG A 33 -25.37 12.78 -22.92
N PRO A 34 -26.68 12.88 -22.64
CA PRO A 34 -27.57 13.72 -23.44
C PRO A 34 -27.33 15.21 -23.10
N ALA A 35 -27.28 16.01 -24.16
CA ALA A 35 -27.20 17.46 -24.12
C ALA A 35 -28.56 18.08 -23.74
N SER A 36 -28.56 19.00 -22.79
CA SER A 36 -29.68 19.92 -22.56
C SER A 36 -29.33 21.30 -23.12
N PRO A 37 -30.20 21.90 -23.96
CA PRO A 37 -30.07 23.27 -24.40
C PRO A 37 -30.89 24.22 -23.52
N GLY A 38 -30.39 25.43 -23.33
CA GLY A 38 -31.19 26.60 -22.97
C GLY A 38 -30.79 27.30 -21.68
N ALA A 39 -30.17 28.47 -21.80
CA ALA A 39 -30.82 29.74 -21.49
C ALA A 39 -29.85 30.91 -21.70
N LEU A 40 -30.26 31.84 -22.55
CA LEU A 40 -29.71 33.17 -22.72
C LEU A 40 -29.93 33.99 -21.43
N ALA A 41 -28.98 34.87 -21.10
CA ALA A 41 -29.19 36.31 -20.88
C ALA A 41 -28.27 36.93 -19.81
N GLN A 42 -27.83 38.15 -20.16
CA GLN A 42 -27.42 39.28 -19.32
C GLN A 42 -25.95 39.39 -18.85
N ALA A 43 -25.21 40.17 -19.64
CA ALA A 43 -24.22 41.13 -19.15
C ALA A 43 -24.89 42.24 -18.31
N PRO A 44 -24.14 42.89 -17.40
CA PRO A 44 -23.67 44.22 -17.77
C PRO A 44 -22.20 44.51 -17.42
N SER A 45 -21.67 45.47 -18.17
CA SER A 45 -20.35 46.09 -18.07
C SER A 45 -20.06 46.74 -16.72
N ALA A 46 -18.79 46.64 -16.29
CA ALA A 46 -18.13 47.69 -15.52
C ALA A 46 -16.62 47.68 -15.80
N SER A 47 -16.15 48.78 -16.37
CA SER A 47 -14.75 49.12 -16.60
C SER A 47 -14.00 49.32 -15.28
N ALA A 48 -12.78 48.82 -15.18
CA ALA A 48 -11.73 49.44 -14.37
C ALA A 48 -10.35 48.96 -14.87
N SER A 49 -9.75 49.78 -15.73
CA SER A 49 -8.35 49.68 -16.14
C SER A 49 -7.45 49.95 -14.94
N SER A 50 -6.66 48.97 -14.52
CA SER A 50 -5.49 49.17 -13.66
C SER A 50 -4.23 48.81 -14.45
N PRO A 51 -3.19 49.67 -14.48
CA PRO A 51 -1.94 49.36 -15.15
C PRO A 51 -1.17 48.34 -14.30
N ALA A 52 -1.22 47.07 -14.72
CA ALA A 52 -0.33 46.05 -14.19
C ALA A 52 1.10 46.36 -14.65
N GLY A 53 1.93 46.80 -13.71
CA GLY A 53 3.38 46.83 -13.88
C GLY A 53 3.90 45.41 -14.18
N PRO A 54 5.03 45.28 -14.89
CA PRO A 54 5.59 43.98 -15.25
C PRO A 54 6.02 43.25 -13.97
N LEU A 55 5.20 42.30 -13.53
CA LEU A 55 5.64 41.28 -12.59
C LEU A 55 6.73 40.47 -13.31
N PRO A 56 7.95 40.36 -12.76
CA PRO A 56 8.92 39.42 -13.28
C PRO A 56 8.32 38.03 -13.10
N ALA A 57 7.94 37.41 -14.21
CA ALA A 57 7.69 35.98 -14.27
C ALA A 57 9.02 35.29 -13.92
N ALA A 58 9.25 35.07 -12.63
CA ALA A 58 10.21 34.10 -12.16
C ALA A 58 9.64 32.73 -12.52
N THR A 59 9.78 32.36 -13.79
CA THR A 59 9.84 30.96 -14.20
C THR A 59 11.03 30.37 -13.47
N ALA A 60 10.80 29.88 -12.25
CA ALA A 60 11.76 29.08 -11.52
C ALA A 60 12.06 27.88 -12.42
N ALA A 61 13.22 27.94 -13.07
CA ALA A 61 13.73 26.83 -13.85
C ALA A 61 13.83 25.64 -12.89
N VAL A 62 13.04 24.61 -13.16
CA VAL A 62 13.27 23.27 -12.62
C VAL A 62 14.73 22.95 -12.91
N GLU A 63 15.53 22.76 -11.86
CA GLU A 63 16.92 22.40 -12.03
C GLU A 63 17.01 20.90 -12.32
N PRO A 64 17.24 20.45 -13.57
CA PRO A 64 17.66 19.07 -13.82
C PRO A 64 18.90 18.68 -12.99
N ALA A 65 19.64 19.67 -12.50
CA ALA A 65 20.71 19.48 -11.52
C ALA A 65 20.22 18.88 -10.18
N ALA A 66 19.01 19.21 -9.71
CA ALA A 66 18.48 18.66 -8.46
C ALA A 66 18.24 17.15 -8.56
N VAL A 67 17.57 16.69 -9.62
CA VAL A 67 17.36 15.24 -9.86
C VAL A 67 18.70 14.52 -10.11
N ALA A 68 19.60 15.12 -10.90
CA ALA A 68 20.93 14.56 -11.13
C ALA A 68 21.76 14.44 -9.84
N SER A 69 21.62 15.41 -8.92
CA SER A 69 22.29 15.38 -7.61
C SER A 69 21.78 14.25 -6.71
N LEU A 70 20.49 13.91 -6.80
CA LEU A 70 19.92 12.77 -6.06
C LEU A 70 20.46 11.43 -6.60
N GLY A 71 20.72 11.33 -7.91
CA GLY A 71 21.34 10.16 -8.53
C GLY A 71 22.80 9.93 -8.10
N SER A 72 23.57 10.99 -7.84
CA SER A 72 24.97 10.87 -7.39
C SER A 72 25.14 10.84 -5.87
N ALA A 73 24.17 11.33 -5.10
CA ALA A 73 24.19 11.30 -3.65
C ALA A 73 24.16 9.86 -3.09
N PRO A 74 24.71 9.64 -1.87
CA PRO A 74 24.53 8.39 -1.15
C PRO A 74 23.03 8.05 -1.01
N PRO A 75 22.58 6.81 -1.26
CA PRO A 75 21.16 6.47 -1.31
C PRO A 75 20.38 6.87 -0.05
N ALA A 76 20.97 6.65 1.13
CA ALA A 76 20.36 7.05 2.40
C ALA A 76 20.16 8.57 2.51
N GLN A 77 21.11 9.38 2.01
CA GLN A 77 20.96 10.83 2.01
C GLN A 77 19.87 11.27 1.02
N ALA A 78 19.84 10.67 -0.17
CA ALA A 78 18.83 10.96 -1.18
C ALA A 78 17.41 10.63 -0.68
N LEU A 79 17.23 9.46 -0.04
CA LEU A 79 15.96 9.07 0.59
C LEU A 79 15.51 10.09 1.64
N ARG A 80 16.40 10.51 2.56
CA ARG A 80 16.06 11.53 3.58
C ARG A 80 15.63 12.85 2.94
N THR A 81 16.32 13.28 1.89
CA THR A 81 15.99 14.52 1.18
C THR A 81 14.60 14.44 0.56
N LEU A 82 14.30 13.33 -0.13
CA LEU A 82 13.01 13.09 -0.77
C LEU A 82 11.86 13.04 0.25
N ILE A 83 12.03 12.30 1.36
CA ILE A 83 11.03 12.21 2.43
C ILE A 83 10.76 13.58 3.03
N ARG A 84 11.81 14.35 3.33
CA ARG A 84 11.66 15.68 3.94
C ARG A 84 11.01 16.67 2.99
N CYS A 85 11.41 16.70 1.72
CA CYS A 85 10.79 17.64 0.78
C CYS A 85 9.33 17.27 0.54
N HIS A 86 9.00 15.97 0.53
CA HIS A 86 7.62 15.51 0.33
C HIS A 86 6.75 15.91 1.50
N ALA A 87 7.20 15.67 2.74
CA ALA A 87 6.49 16.06 3.95
C ALA A 87 6.30 17.58 4.09
N ALA A 88 7.14 18.39 3.42
CA ALA A 88 7.07 19.85 3.43
C ALA A 88 6.38 20.45 2.19
N ASP A 89 5.83 19.61 1.29
CA ASP A 89 5.29 20.01 -0.02
C ASP A 89 6.25 20.92 -0.83
N SER A 90 7.55 20.70 -0.62
CA SER A 90 8.63 21.55 -1.11
C SER A 90 9.51 20.87 -2.14
N CYS A 91 9.16 19.66 -2.60
CA CYS A 91 9.85 19.05 -3.74
C CYS A 91 9.60 19.92 -5.00
N ARG A 92 10.65 20.13 -5.79
CA ARG A 92 10.65 20.90 -7.04
C ARG A 92 11.42 20.13 -8.10
N LEU A 93 10.98 18.91 -8.37
CA LEU A 93 11.62 17.94 -9.25
C LEU A 93 11.05 17.99 -10.67
N THR A 94 9.77 18.40 -10.81
CA THR A 94 9.07 18.53 -12.08
C THR A 94 8.63 19.97 -12.35
N ARG A 95 8.18 20.25 -13.58
CA ARG A 95 7.52 21.52 -13.95
C ARG A 95 6.03 21.55 -13.59
N GLY A 96 5.47 20.40 -13.22
CA GLY A 96 4.08 20.26 -12.84
C GLY A 96 3.88 20.63 -11.37
N GLU A 97 2.63 20.95 -11.01
CA GLU A 97 2.21 21.08 -9.62
C GLU A 97 1.29 19.92 -9.25
N GLY A 98 1.32 19.48 -7.99
CA GLY A 98 0.43 18.44 -7.48
C GLY A 98 0.91 17.01 -7.79
N LEU A 99 0.11 16.24 -8.54
CA LEU A 99 0.29 14.79 -8.67
C LEU A 99 1.55 14.38 -9.43
N ASP A 100 1.97 15.16 -10.43
CA ASP A 100 3.20 14.85 -11.20
C ASP A 100 4.44 14.86 -10.31
N GLU A 101 4.50 15.83 -9.39
CA GLU A 101 5.57 15.94 -8.41
C GLU A 101 5.56 14.75 -7.45
N HIS A 102 4.38 14.36 -6.98
CA HIS A 102 4.22 13.18 -6.12
C HIS A 102 4.71 11.90 -6.80
N PHE A 103 4.32 11.65 -8.06
CA PHE A 103 4.76 10.46 -8.79
C PHE A 103 6.27 10.44 -9.03
N GLU A 104 6.88 11.60 -9.31
CA GLU A 104 8.32 11.69 -9.50
C GLU A 104 9.08 11.45 -8.18
N VAL A 105 8.59 11.97 -7.06
CA VAL A 105 9.12 11.66 -5.72
C VAL A 105 9.03 10.16 -5.44
N VAL A 106 7.87 9.53 -5.68
CA VAL A 106 7.67 8.09 -5.47
C VAL A 106 8.64 7.29 -6.35
N ARG A 107 8.77 7.63 -7.63
CA ARG A 107 9.70 6.98 -8.56
C ARG A 107 11.14 7.03 -8.04
N LEU A 108 11.59 8.21 -7.62
CA LEU A 108 12.95 8.41 -7.11
C LEU A 108 13.16 7.72 -5.75
N LEU A 109 12.16 7.71 -4.85
CA LEU A 109 12.23 6.97 -3.59
C LEU A 109 12.46 5.48 -3.83
N LEU A 110 11.71 4.89 -4.76
CA LEU A 110 11.84 3.47 -5.11
C LEU A 110 13.21 3.18 -5.73
N GLU A 111 13.70 4.04 -6.63
CA GLU A 111 15.03 3.91 -7.23
C GLU A 111 16.14 3.97 -6.16
N GLN A 112 16.06 4.91 -5.22
CA GLN A 112 17.04 5.01 -4.14
C GLN A 112 16.94 3.86 -3.14
N LEU A 113 15.73 3.35 -2.90
CA LEU A 113 15.54 2.15 -2.09
C LEU A 113 16.25 0.95 -2.73
N ASP A 114 16.07 0.72 -4.03
CA ASP A 114 16.73 -0.37 -4.76
C ASP A 114 18.27 -0.26 -4.67
N ARG A 115 18.82 0.94 -4.88
CA ARG A 115 20.27 1.19 -4.69
C ARG A 115 20.73 0.91 -3.26
N LEU A 116 19.91 1.28 -2.26
CA LEU A 116 20.20 0.99 -0.86
C LEU A 116 20.17 -0.52 -0.58
N THR A 117 19.25 -1.27 -1.18
CA THR A 117 19.23 -2.74 -1.02
C THR A 117 20.47 -3.42 -1.62
N ALA A 118 21.03 -2.87 -2.69
CA ALA A 118 22.21 -3.42 -3.35
C ALA A 118 23.51 -3.21 -2.55
N HIS A 119 23.58 -2.16 -1.73
CA HIS A 119 24.85 -1.70 -1.13
C HIS A 119 24.81 -1.44 0.38
N GLY A 120 23.64 -1.39 1.00
CA GLY A 120 23.47 -1.11 2.43
C GLY A 120 23.63 -2.35 3.31
N SER A 121 24.00 -2.16 4.58
CA SER A 121 24.00 -3.25 5.55
C SER A 121 22.56 -3.72 5.85
N PRO A 122 22.32 -4.98 6.27
CA PRO A 122 20.99 -5.43 6.66
C PRO A 122 20.34 -4.57 7.75
N ALA A 123 21.13 -4.02 8.67
CA ALA A 123 20.64 -3.13 9.73
C ALA A 123 20.15 -1.79 9.16
N ASP A 124 20.89 -1.20 8.21
CA ASP A 124 20.48 0.03 7.52
C ASP A 124 19.21 -0.23 6.68
N GLN A 125 19.16 -1.34 5.97
CA GLN A 125 18.00 -1.74 5.18
C GLN A 125 16.74 -1.90 6.06
N ALA A 126 16.89 -2.50 7.26
CA ALA A 126 15.78 -2.63 8.20
C ALA A 126 15.32 -1.27 8.74
N ALA A 127 16.25 -0.37 9.05
CA ALA A 127 15.91 0.99 9.47
C ALA A 127 15.13 1.73 8.37
N TRP A 128 15.58 1.63 7.12
CA TRP A 128 14.93 2.26 5.98
C TRP A 128 13.57 1.67 5.64
N ALA A 129 13.41 0.35 5.74
CA ALA A 129 12.11 -0.29 5.58
C ALA A 129 11.09 0.26 6.60
N ARG A 130 11.49 0.42 7.87
CA ARG A 130 10.63 1.01 8.91
C ARG A 130 10.28 2.49 8.63
N GLU A 131 11.25 3.27 8.19
CA GLU A 131 11.03 4.69 7.86
C GLU A 131 10.07 4.83 6.66
N LEU A 132 10.26 4.04 5.61
CA LEU A 132 9.42 4.08 4.40
C LEU A 132 8.04 3.45 4.57
N LEU A 133 7.85 2.52 5.52
CA LEU A 133 6.51 2.05 5.90
C LEU A 133 5.64 3.20 6.44
N ALA A 134 6.23 4.24 7.03
CA ALA A 134 5.50 5.42 7.47
C ALA A 134 5.17 6.42 6.36
N PHE A 135 5.73 6.24 5.15
CA PHE A 135 5.52 7.13 4.02
C PHE A 135 4.07 7.02 3.50
N PRO A 136 3.37 8.11 3.17
CA PRO A 136 1.94 8.10 2.84
C PRO A 136 1.65 7.72 1.38
N ASP A 137 2.34 6.71 0.84
CA ASP A 137 2.10 6.17 -0.49
C ASP A 137 2.09 4.63 -0.49
N GLY A 138 1.09 4.02 -1.11
CA GLY A 138 0.90 2.57 -1.12
C GLY A 138 2.01 1.82 -1.86
N HIS A 139 2.59 2.40 -2.92
CA HIS A 139 3.69 1.78 -3.67
C HIS A 139 4.98 1.79 -2.86
N VAL A 140 5.30 2.92 -2.20
CA VAL A 140 6.44 3.03 -1.30
C VAL A 140 6.30 2.07 -0.11
N GLN A 141 5.11 2.01 0.51
CA GLN A 141 4.82 1.07 1.60
C GLN A 141 4.96 -0.38 1.14
N ALA A 142 4.47 -0.73 -0.06
CA ALA A 142 4.60 -2.08 -0.61
C ALA A 142 6.07 -2.47 -0.85
N ALA A 143 6.88 -1.55 -1.38
CA ALA A 143 8.31 -1.78 -1.58
C ALA A 143 9.08 -1.91 -0.25
N ALA A 144 8.76 -1.06 0.72
CA ALA A 144 9.32 -1.12 2.07
C ALA A 144 8.97 -2.45 2.76
N LEU A 145 7.73 -2.92 2.63
CA LEU A 145 7.28 -4.21 3.15
C LEU A 145 7.99 -5.39 2.44
N ALA A 146 8.18 -5.31 1.13
CA ALA A 146 8.92 -6.32 0.37
C ALA A 146 10.41 -6.35 0.74
N LEU A 147 11.01 -5.21 1.10
CA LEU A 147 12.35 -5.17 1.70
C LEU A 147 12.34 -5.83 3.09
N ALA A 148 11.42 -5.43 3.96
CA ALA A 148 11.29 -6.00 5.31
C ALA A 148 11.14 -7.53 5.31
N ALA A 149 10.39 -8.08 4.35
CA ALA A 149 10.19 -9.53 4.20
C ALA A 149 11.47 -10.31 3.84
N ARG A 150 12.47 -9.65 3.26
CA ARG A 150 13.77 -10.26 2.89
C ARG A 150 14.82 -10.19 4.00
N LEU A 151 14.56 -9.41 5.03
CA LEU A 151 15.47 -9.18 6.16
C LEU A 151 15.13 -10.10 7.33
N PRO A 152 16.07 -10.32 8.28
CA PRO A 152 15.76 -10.98 9.54
C PRO A 152 14.58 -10.27 10.24
N PRO A 153 13.47 -10.98 10.53
CA PRO A 153 12.31 -10.39 11.20
C PRO A 153 12.68 -9.83 12.57
N SER A 154 12.10 -8.69 12.92
CA SER A 154 12.26 -8.05 14.23
C SER A 154 10.93 -7.47 14.71
N ALA A 155 10.78 -7.34 16.03
CA ALA A 155 9.57 -6.79 16.64
C ALA A 155 9.32 -5.34 16.19
N GLU A 156 10.38 -4.54 16.05
CA GLU A 156 10.29 -3.15 15.62
C GLU A 156 9.81 -3.04 14.17
N THR A 157 10.29 -3.92 13.27
CA THR A 157 9.84 -3.92 11.88
C THR A 157 8.41 -4.42 11.75
N ALA A 158 8.03 -5.45 12.51
CA ALA A 158 6.65 -5.92 12.56
C ALA A 158 5.70 -4.83 13.09
N ALA A 159 6.07 -4.15 14.17
CA ALA A 159 5.27 -3.05 14.73
C ALA A 159 5.12 -1.88 13.75
N ALA A 160 6.19 -1.51 13.02
CA ALA A 160 6.13 -0.47 12.00
C ALA A 160 5.17 -0.85 10.86
N ALA A 161 5.20 -2.10 10.40
CA ALA A 161 4.29 -2.60 9.38
C ALA A 161 2.83 -2.59 9.86
N VAL A 162 2.56 -3.07 11.08
CA VAL A 162 1.21 -3.04 11.68
C VAL A 162 0.69 -1.61 11.78
N ALA A 163 1.52 -0.68 12.24
CA ALA A 163 1.13 0.72 12.34
C ALA A 163 0.82 1.35 10.96
N ALA A 164 1.58 1.02 9.92
CA ALA A 164 1.36 1.49 8.56
C ALA A 164 0.07 0.89 7.97
N LEU A 165 -0.06 -0.43 8.03
CA LEU A 165 -1.19 -1.18 7.47
C LEU A 165 -2.50 -0.86 8.18
N GLY A 166 -2.49 -0.62 9.49
CA GLY A 166 -3.70 -0.22 10.23
C GLY A 166 -4.32 1.12 9.79
N ARG A 167 -3.59 1.92 9.01
CA ARG A 167 -4.07 3.19 8.44
C ARG A 167 -4.32 3.12 6.93
N THR A 168 -4.09 1.97 6.29
CA THR A 168 -4.21 1.86 4.85
C THR A 168 -5.65 1.62 4.39
N TYR A 169 -5.97 2.16 3.22
CA TYR A 169 -7.20 1.90 2.48
C TYR A 169 -6.93 1.06 1.22
N ASP A 170 -5.68 0.68 1.00
CA ASP A 170 -5.21 -0.04 -0.18
C ASP A 170 -5.29 -1.56 0.02
N ALA A 171 -6.28 -2.18 -0.63
CA ALA A 171 -6.45 -3.63 -0.61
C ALA A 171 -5.30 -4.38 -1.30
N VAL A 172 -4.62 -3.76 -2.27
CA VAL A 172 -3.47 -4.36 -2.97
C VAL A 172 -2.27 -4.41 -2.03
N LEU A 173 -2.04 -3.35 -1.25
CA LEU A 173 -1.02 -3.36 -0.20
C LEU A 173 -1.30 -4.46 0.84
N LEU A 174 -2.54 -4.58 1.31
CA LEU A 174 -2.94 -5.63 2.26
C LEU A 174 -2.72 -7.03 1.68
N ALA A 175 -3.10 -7.27 0.42
CA ALA A 175 -2.87 -8.54 -0.26
C ALA A 175 -1.38 -8.92 -0.31
N LYS A 176 -0.49 -7.95 -0.53
CA LYS A 176 0.97 -8.15 -0.46
C LYS A 176 1.44 -8.40 0.98
N ALA A 177 0.76 -7.84 1.98
CA ALA A 177 1.13 -7.94 3.37
C ALA A 177 0.79 -9.27 4.02
N TYR A 178 -0.35 -9.89 3.70
CA TYR A 178 -0.78 -11.14 4.35
C TYR A 178 0.29 -12.24 4.44
N PRO A 179 1.00 -12.63 3.36
CA PRO A 179 2.01 -13.67 3.46
C PRO A 179 3.18 -13.28 4.39
N VAL A 180 3.57 -12.01 4.41
CA VAL A 180 4.63 -11.49 5.29
C VAL A 180 4.17 -11.55 6.75
N LEU A 181 2.96 -11.07 7.01
CA LEU A 181 2.38 -11.06 8.36
C LEU A 181 2.20 -12.48 8.90
N GLN A 182 1.75 -13.42 8.07
CA GLN A 182 1.57 -14.82 8.43
C GLN A 182 2.91 -15.47 8.79
N GLN A 183 3.96 -15.21 8.00
CA GLN A 183 5.32 -15.67 8.32
C GLN A 183 5.79 -15.12 9.67
N TRP A 184 5.58 -13.82 9.93
CA TRP A 184 5.96 -13.20 11.20
C TRP A 184 5.14 -13.69 12.39
N GLN A 185 3.85 -14.01 12.21
CA GLN A 185 3.02 -14.63 13.23
C GLN A 185 3.56 -15.99 13.68
N GLN A 186 4.04 -16.82 12.74
CA GLN A 186 4.65 -18.11 13.06
C GLN A 186 5.94 -17.96 13.89
N LEU A 187 6.57 -16.78 13.88
CA LEU A 187 7.73 -16.43 14.68
C LEU A 187 7.36 -15.74 16.01
N GLY A 188 6.07 -15.63 16.33
CA GLY A 188 5.58 -14.94 17.53
C GLY A 188 5.57 -13.41 17.42
N LEU A 189 5.73 -12.85 16.22
CA LEU A 189 5.75 -11.41 15.97
C LEU A 189 4.36 -10.90 15.52
N SER A 190 3.31 -11.23 16.28
CA SER A 190 1.90 -10.92 15.94
C SER A 190 1.28 -9.79 16.76
N SER A 191 2.08 -9.06 17.55
CA SER A 191 1.59 -7.98 18.40
C SER A 191 0.87 -6.90 17.57
N GLY A 192 -0.38 -6.59 17.96
CA GLY A 192 -1.20 -5.57 17.31
C GLY A 192 -1.95 -6.01 16.05
N TYR A 193 -1.79 -7.26 15.59
CA TYR A 193 -2.49 -7.75 14.39
C TYR A 193 -4.01 -7.71 14.58
N ASP A 194 -4.49 -8.13 15.74
CA ASP A 194 -5.93 -8.17 16.04
C ASP A 194 -6.55 -6.76 15.99
N ASP A 195 -5.90 -5.77 16.62
CA ASP A 195 -6.36 -4.38 16.60
C ASP A 195 -6.37 -3.81 15.18
N MET A 196 -5.32 -4.08 14.42
CA MET A 196 -5.20 -3.67 13.03
C MET A 196 -6.31 -4.27 12.16
N PHE A 197 -6.51 -5.58 12.19
CA PHE A 197 -7.52 -6.24 11.36
C PHE A 197 -8.95 -5.87 11.77
N VAL A 198 -9.24 -5.83 13.07
CA VAL A 198 -10.55 -5.39 13.58
C VAL A 198 -10.83 -3.95 13.16
N GLY A 199 -9.85 -3.06 13.30
CA GLY A 199 -9.93 -1.67 12.85
C GLY A 199 -10.23 -1.58 11.35
N LEU A 200 -9.45 -2.27 10.51
CA LEU A 200 -9.63 -2.25 9.06
C LEU A 200 -10.98 -2.82 8.61
N VAL A 201 -11.49 -3.89 9.25
CA VAL A 201 -12.82 -4.42 8.94
C VAL A 201 -13.92 -3.41 9.27
N HIS A 202 -13.77 -2.66 10.36
CA HIS A 202 -14.78 -1.72 10.84
C HIS A 202 -14.76 -0.39 10.08
N THR A 203 -13.60 0.25 9.99
CA THR A 203 -13.42 1.64 9.50
C THR A 203 -12.62 1.73 8.20
N GLY A 204 -12.03 0.64 7.73
CA GLY A 204 -11.30 0.62 6.47
C GLY A 204 -12.23 0.90 5.28
N GLY A 205 -11.62 1.33 4.17
CA GLY A 205 -12.32 1.51 2.90
C GLY A 205 -12.94 0.20 2.44
N TRP A 206 -14.02 0.26 1.64
CA TRP A 206 -14.80 -0.93 1.29
C TRP A 206 -13.94 -2.10 0.78
N GLN A 207 -12.96 -1.82 -0.09
CA GLN A 207 -12.05 -2.85 -0.62
C GLN A 207 -11.09 -3.41 0.44
N ALA A 208 -10.48 -2.55 1.26
CA ALA A 208 -9.57 -2.97 2.32
C ALA A 208 -10.31 -3.80 3.39
N ALA A 209 -11.48 -3.34 3.83
CA ALA A 209 -12.30 -4.03 4.80
C ALA A 209 -12.79 -5.40 4.29
N GLN A 210 -13.19 -5.48 3.01
CA GLN A 210 -13.54 -6.75 2.35
C GLN A 210 -12.33 -7.68 2.30
N SER A 211 -11.17 -7.17 1.87
CA SER A 211 -9.94 -7.94 1.78
C SER A 211 -9.57 -8.57 3.12
N VAL A 212 -9.64 -7.81 4.22
CA VAL A 212 -9.35 -8.36 5.56
C VAL A 212 -10.37 -9.43 5.94
N ALA A 213 -11.66 -9.19 5.72
CA ALA A 213 -12.70 -10.17 6.05
C ALA A 213 -12.49 -11.53 5.34
N GLU A 214 -12.00 -11.50 4.10
CA GLU A 214 -11.70 -12.69 3.29
C GLU A 214 -10.40 -13.40 3.70
N ASN A 215 -9.42 -12.67 4.21
CA ASN A 215 -8.06 -13.18 4.44
C ASN A 215 -7.66 -13.29 5.91
N VAL A 216 -8.56 -12.99 6.86
CA VAL A 216 -8.26 -13.06 8.30
C VAL A 216 -8.10 -14.48 8.84
N GLY A 217 -8.60 -15.50 8.12
CA GLY A 217 -8.64 -16.89 8.56
C GLY A 217 -7.33 -17.42 9.19
N PRO A 218 -6.17 -17.29 8.52
CA PRO A 218 -4.87 -17.73 9.06
C PRO A 218 -4.42 -17.01 10.35
N PHE A 219 -5.00 -15.86 10.65
CA PHE A 219 -4.69 -15.05 11.84
C PHE A 219 -5.63 -15.33 13.02
N LEU A 220 -6.72 -16.08 12.79
CA LEU A 220 -7.66 -16.46 13.84
C LEU A 220 -7.03 -17.49 14.79
N ASN A 221 -7.32 -17.34 16.08
CA ASN A 221 -6.92 -18.24 17.14
C ASN A 221 -7.92 -18.17 18.32
N ALA A 222 -7.74 -19.03 19.30
CA ALA A 222 -8.65 -19.12 20.45
C ALA A 222 -8.72 -17.81 21.27
N GLY A 223 -7.65 -17.01 21.25
CA GLY A 223 -7.59 -15.73 21.97
C GLY A 223 -8.33 -14.58 21.29
N ASN A 224 -8.49 -14.61 19.95
CA ASN A 224 -9.05 -13.49 19.19
C ASN A 224 -10.38 -13.77 18.47
N VAL A 225 -10.77 -15.04 18.30
CA VAL A 225 -11.97 -15.42 17.52
C VAL A 225 -13.25 -14.72 18.01
N GLY A 226 -13.45 -14.64 19.33
CA GLY A 226 -14.64 -13.99 19.91
C GLY A 226 -14.74 -12.49 19.60
N ARG A 227 -13.60 -11.81 19.43
CA ARG A 227 -13.55 -10.40 19.04
C ARG A 227 -14.01 -10.22 17.59
N PHE A 228 -13.58 -11.09 16.68
CA PHE A 228 -14.03 -11.07 15.29
C PHE A 228 -15.51 -11.45 15.15
N GLU A 229 -16.02 -12.37 15.96
CA GLU A 229 -17.46 -12.67 16.02
C GLU A 229 -18.28 -11.45 16.47
N GLN A 230 -17.80 -10.70 17.45
CA GLN A 230 -18.44 -9.46 17.88
C GLN A 230 -18.47 -8.43 16.74
N VAL A 231 -17.36 -8.24 16.02
CA VAL A 231 -17.31 -7.37 14.85
C VAL A 231 -18.31 -7.82 13.79
N ALA A 232 -18.36 -9.12 13.48
CA ALA A 232 -19.31 -9.66 12.50
C ALA A 232 -20.76 -9.33 12.84
N ARG A 233 -21.16 -9.35 14.12
CA ARG A 233 -22.51 -8.97 14.57
C ARG A 233 -22.82 -7.48 14.43
N GLN A 234 -21.80 -6.62 14.44
CA GLN A 234 -21.94 -5.17 14.33
C GLN A 234 -21.94 -4.67 12.87
N LEU A 235 -21.42 -5.47 11.95
CA LEU A 235 -21.40 -5.12 10.53
C LEU A 235 -22.81 -5.13 9.93
N GLN A 236 -23.05 -4.20 9.01
CA GLN A 236 -24.24 -4.22 8.18
C GLN A 236 -24.28 -5.50 7.32
N PRO A 237 -25.46 -6.11 7.13
CA PRO A 237 -25.61 -7.28 6.26
C PRO A 237 -25.06 -7.03 4.85
N GLY A 238 -24.18 -7.91 4.37
CA GLY A 238 -23.58 -7.79 3.05
C GLY A 238 -22.32 -8.65 2.88
N ALA A 239 -21.61 -8.44 1.76
CA ALA A 239 -20.46 -9.24 1.35
C ALA A 239 -19.36 -9.31 2.42
N ARG A 240 -19.05 -8.19 3.09
CA ARG A 240 -18.03 -8.10 4.13
C ARG A 240 -18.37 -8.93 5.36
N GLN A 241 -19.60 -8.81 5.85
CA GLN A 241 -20.06 -9.61 6.99
C GLN A 241 -20.07 -11.10 6.61
N GLN A 242 -20.56 -11.44 5.42
CA GLN A 242 -20.60 -12.83 4.94
C GLN A 242 -19.20 -13.44 4.78
N ALA A 243 -18.23 -12.67 4.28
CA ALA A 243 -16.84 -13.10 4.16
C ALA A 243 -16.23 -13.37 5.55
N LEU A 244 -16.41 -12.44 6.50
CA LEU A 244 -15.92 -12.64 7.86
C LEU A 244 -16.56 -13.84 8.55
N LEU A 245 -17.89 -14.00 8.44
CA LEU A 245 -18.61 -15.15 8.98
C LEU A 245 -18.15 -16.48 8.35
N ARG A 246 -17.76 -16.47 7.07
CA ARG A 246 -17.18 -17.64 6.41
C ARG A 246 -15.83 -17.99 7.03
N SER A 247 -14.92 -17.02 7.13
CA SER A 247 -13.60 -17.21 7.76
C SER A 247 -13.71 -17.74 9.20
N LEU A 248 -14.66 -17.21 9.98
CA LEU A 248 -14.95 -17.67 11.35
C LEU A 248 -15.47 -19.12 11.38
N ARG A 249 -16.39 -19.47 10.49
CA ARG A 249 -16.91 -20.84 10.38
C ARG A 249 -15.81 -21.82 9.99
N ASP A 250 -14.98 -21.46 9.01
CA ASP A 250 -13.89 -22.32 8.54
C ASP A 250 -12.88 -22.59 9.67
N TYR A 251 -12.56 -21.57 10.47
CA TYR A 251 -11.77 -21.72 11.69
C TYR A 251 -12.40 -22.71 12.68
N GLN A 252 -13.70 -22.56 12.98
CA GLN A 252 -14.42 -23.46 13.90
C GLN A 252 -14.43 -24.91 13.42
N LEU A 253 -14.68 -25.14 12.12
CA LEU A 253 -14.69 -26.49 11.53
C LEU A 253 -13.31 -27.16 11.63
N GLN A 254 -12.23 -26.43 11.39
CA GLN A 254 -10.86 -26.95 11.50
C GLN A 254 -10.50 -27.36 12.94
N HIS A 255 -11.10 -26.72 13.95
CA HIS A 255 -10.80 -27.00 15.36
C HIS A 255 -11.77 -27.98 16.01
N ALA A 256 -13.00 -28.13 15.50
CA ALA A 256 -13.99 -29.07 16.02
C ALA A 256 -13.86 -30.49 15.45
N GLY A 257 -13.19 -30.65 14.30
CA GLY A 257 -12.98 -31.94 13.62
C GLY A 257 -11.68 -32.67 13.99
N GLY A 258 -11.03 -32.29 15.09
CA GLY A 258 -9.78 -32.88 15.59
C GLY A 258 -9.97 -33.88 16.71
#